data_AF-A0A158S405-F1
#
_entry.id   AF-A0A158S405-F1
#
_cell.length_a   1.000
_cell.length_b   1.000
_cell.length_c   1.000
_cell.angle_alpha   90.00
_cell.angle_beta   90.00
_cell.angle_gamma   90.00
#
_symmetry.space_group_name_H-M   'P 1'
#
loop_
_entity.id
_entity.type
_entity.pdbx_description
1 polymer ?
#
loop_
_entity_poly.entity_id
_entity_poly.type
_entity_poly.pdbx_seq_one_letter_code
_entity_poly.pdbx_strand_id
1 'polypeptide(L)'
;MFDITQKRAAATGEIELKDGDGSPLFNDDGEALSVTVYSPASKQWEQANAEINRKRAERMRKNGGKVEAALDGAKAEQIDFLCRVTIRLNNFEYPVDAGGDQVRALYEDDALGYIRDHVYSEVHDWSAFTRGSVKN
;
A
#
# COMPACT_ATOMS: atom_id res chain seq x y z
N MET A 1 -24.48 -13.53 -24.19
CA MET A 1 -23.16 -13.78 -23.58
C MET A 1 -22.77 -12.52 -22.81
N PHE A 2 -22.38 -12.64 -21.54
CA PHE A 2 -22.03 -11.49 -20.71
C PHE A 2 -20.56 -11.10 -20.94
N ASP A 3 -20.27 -9.81 -21.09
CA ASP A 3 -18.92 -9.30 -21.27
C ASP A 3 -18.25 -9.07 -19.90
N ILE A 4 -17.33 -9.99 -19.54
CA ILE A 4 -16.58 -9.93 -18.27
C ILE A 4 -15.64 -8.72 -18.18
N THR A 5 -15.29 -8.08 -19.30
CA THR A 5 -14.41 -6.90 -19.30
C THR A 5 -15.05 -5.69 -18.61
N GLN A 6 -16.37 -5.69 -18.43
CA GLN A 6 -17.08 -4.68 -17.65
C GLN A 6 -16.77 -4.72 -16.14
N LYS A 7 -16.15 -5.81 -15.65
CA LYS A 7 -15.73 -6.01 -14.25
C LYS A 7 -14.24 -5.76 -14.02
N ARG A 8 -13.53 -5.14 -14.97
CA ARG A 8 -12.11 -4.77 -14.81
C ARG A 8 -11.90 -3.90 -13.57
N ALA A 9 -10.89 -4.24 -12.77
CA ALA A 9 -10.42 -3.39 -11.70
C ALA A 9 -9.82 -2.10 -12.28
N ALA A 10 -9.99 -0.99 -11.56
CA ALA A 10 -9.35 0.27 -11.92
C ALA A 10 -7.83 0.15 -11.74
N ALA A 11 -7.04 0.87 -12.56
CA ALA A 11 -5.58 0.85 -12.43
C ALA A 11 -5.09 1.51 -11.13
N THR A 12 -5.87 2.44 -10.59
CA THR A 12 -5.61 3.14 -9.32
C THR A 12 -6.87 3.09 -8.46
N GLY A 13 -6.70 3.18 -7.15
CA GLY A 13 -7.79 3.33 -6.21
C GLY A 13 -7.40 4.21 -5.04
N GLU A 14 -8.41 4.62 -4.29
CA GLU A 14 -8.25 5.42 -3.08
C GLU A 14 -8.59 4.55 -1.89
N ILE A 15 -7.66 4.47 -0.94
CA ILE A 15 -7.82 3.71 0.30
C ILE A 15 -8.07 4.70 1.42
N GLU A 16 -9.26 4.64 2.01
CA GLU A 16 -9.60 5.39 3.22
C GLU A 16 -8.76 4.85 4.38
N LEU A 17 -8.10 5.77 5.10
CA LEU A 17 -7.34 5.43 6.29
C LEU A 17 -8.28 5.20 7.47
N LYS A 18 -7.98 4.14 8.21
CA LYS A 18 -8.72 3.75 9.41
C LYS A 18 -7.80 3.83 10.62
N ASP A 19 -8.36 4.23 11.75
CA ASP A 19 -7.70 4.17 13.04
C ASP A 19 -7.64 2.71 13.54
N GLY A 20 -6.92 2.45 14.63
CA GLY A 20 -6.75 1.12 15.21
C GLY A 20 -8.06 0.45 15.65
N ASP A 21 -9.14 1.21 15.81
CA ASP A 21 -10.50 0.71 16.09
C ASP A 21 -11.30 0.37 14.82
N GLY A 22 -10.77 0.67 13.63
CA GLY A 22 -11.42 0.50 12.34
C GLY A 22 -12.30 1.69 11.90
N SER A 23 -12.38 2.75 12.70
CA SER A 23 -13.09 3.99 12.36
C SER A 23 -12.31 4.78 11.30
N PRO A 24 -12.98 5.43 10.33
CA PRO A 24 -12.31 6.29 9.37
C PRO A 24 -11.66 7.49 10.08
N LEU A 25 -10.44 7.83 9.68
CA LEU A 25 -9.75 9.03 10.16
C LEU A 25 -10.25 10.25 9.38
N PHE A 26 -10.45 11.36 10.07
CA PHE A 26 -10.84 12.64 9.47
C PHE A 26 -9.80 13.73 9.80
N ASN A 27 -9.62 14.69 8.90
CA ASN A 27 -8.87 15.90 9.19
C ASN A 27 -9.70 16.90 10.04
N ASP A 28 -9.08 18.02 10.43
CA ASP A 28 -9.74 19.08 11.20
C ASP A 28 -10.96 19.69 10.47
N ASP A 29 -11.00 19.60 9.14
CA ASP A 29 -12.11 20.05 8.29
C ASP A 29 -13.25 19.02 8.14
N GLY A 30 -13.09 17.82 8.69
CA GLY A 30 -14.08 16.73 8.63
C GLY A 30 -14.03 15.88 7.36
N GLU A 31 -12.96 15.98 6.57
CA GLU A 31 -12.72 15.15 5.38
C GLU A 31 -11.98 13.86 5.75
N ALA A 32 -12.41 12.73 5.16
CA ALA A 32 -11.77 11.45 5.41
C ALA A 32 -10.33 11.44 4.86
N LEU A 33 -9.38 10.96 5.66
CA LEU A 33 -8.00 10.78 5.24
C LEU A 33 -7.92 9.58 4.29
N SER A 34 -7.24 9.75 3.15
CA SER A 34 -7.12 8.66 2.19
C SER A 34 -5.80 8.70 1.43
N VAL A 35 -5.42 7.55 0.87
CA VAL A 35 -4.20 7.38 0.07
C VAL A 35 -4.57 6.89 -1.31
N THR A 36 -4.11 7.61 -2.33
CA THR A 36 -4.25 7.16 -3.71
C THR A 36 -3.12 6.20 -4.03
N VAL A 37 -3.44 4.98 -4.44
CA VAL A 37 -2.48 3.92 -4.73
C VAL A 37 -2.71 3.29 -6.10
N TYR A 38 -1.65 2.70 -6.63
CA TYR A 38 -1.68 1.79 -7.75
C TYR A 38 -2.25 0.44 -7.33
N SER A 39 -3.26 -0.03 -8.05
CA SER A 39 -3.92 -1.32 -7.82
C SER A 39 -3.06 -2.50 -8.32
N PRO A 40 -3.40 -3.74 -7.93
CA PRO A 40 -2.84 -4.96 -8.54
C PRO A 40 -3.02 -5.08 -10.05
N ALA A 41 -3.96 -4.35 -10.65
CA ALA A 41 -4.18 -4.33 -12.09
C ALA A 41 -3.20 -3.41 -12.85
N SER A 42 -2.37 -2.64 -12.14
CA SER A 42 -1.43 -1.70 -12.72
C SER A 42 -0.03 -2.31 -12.92
N LYS A 43 0.70 -1.78 -13.91
CA LYS A 43 2.10 -2.16 -14.15
C LYS A 43 3.03 -1.72 -13.02
N GLN A 44 2.73 -0.59 -12.37
CA GLN A 44 3.52 -0.04 -11.27
C GLN A 44 3.50 -0.99 -10.07
N TRP A 45 2.31 -1.49 -9.71
CA TRP A 45 2.17 -2.51 -8.67
C TRP A 45 2.89 -3.80 -9.05
N GLU A 46 2.73 -4.28 -10.29
CA GLU A 46 3.39 -5.49 -10.78
C GLU A 46 4.92 -5.38 -10.68
N GLN A 47 5.48 -4.25 -11.10
CA GLN A 47 6.92 -3.98 -11.02
C GLN A 47 7.42 -3.92 -9.57
N ALA A 48 6.70 -3.21 -8.69
CA ALA A 48 7.07 -3.11 -7.28
C ALA A 48 7.04 -4.49 -6.59
N ASN A 49 5.98 -5.27 -6.82
CA ASN A 49 5.84 -6.62 -6.28
C ASN A 49 6.92 -7.57 -6.83
N ALA A 50 7.22 -7.51 -8.14
CA ALA A 50 8.26 -8.32 -8.75
C ALA A 50 9.65 -8.00 -8.20
N GLU A 51 9.95 -6.72 -7.93
CA GLU A 51 11.24 -6.32 -7.36
C GLU A 51 11.44 -6.89 -5.95
N ILE A 52 10.42 -6.82 -5.09
CA ILE A 52 10.49 -7.35 -3.72
C ILE A 52 10.61 -8.85 -3.72
N ASN A 53 9.82 -9.55 -4.55
CA ASN A 53 9.93 -11.01 -4.66
C ASN A 53 11.31 -11.44 -5.17
N ARG A 54 11.93 -10.67 -6.08
CA ARG A 54 13.32 -10.91 -6.50
C ARG A 54 14.30 -10.71 -5.35
N LYS A 55 14.19 -9.61 -4.58
CA LYS A 55 15.04 -9.35 -3.40
C LYS A 55 14.90 -10.46 -2.36
N ARG A 56 13.69 -10.94 -2.09
CA ARG A 56 13.42 -12.07 -1.18
C ARG A 56 14.05 -13.36 -1.67
N ALA A 57 13.85 -13.70 -2.95
CA ALA A 57 14.44 -14.89 -3.56
C ALA A 57 15.97 -14.85 -3.55
N GLU A 58 16.57 -13.68 -3.81
CA GLU A 58 18.02 -13.50 -3.76
C GLU A 58 18.58 -13.67 -2.34
N ARG A 59 17.91 -13.12 -1.32
CA ARG A 59 18.29 -13.33 0.09
C ARG A 59 18.20 -14.78 0.51
N MET A 60 17.09 -15.44 0.17
CA MET A 60 16.91 -16.87 0.44
C MET A 60 18.02 -17.70 -0.22
N ARG A 61 18.37 -17.41 -1.48
CA ARG A 61 19.44 -18.10 -2.21
C ARG A 61 20.81 -17.88 -1.56
N LYS A 62 21.13 -16.64 -1.16
CA LYS A 62 22.42 -16.31 -0.48
C LYS A 62 22.55 -17.00 0.87
N ASN A 63 21.44 -17.21 1.57
CA ASN A 63 21.40 -17.80 2.91
C ASN A 63 21.06 -19.30 2.90
N GLY A 64 21.33 -20.00 1.79
CA GLY A 64 21.24 -21.45 1.71
C GLY A 64 19.82 -22.01 1.78
N GLY A 65 18.80 -21.25 1.36
CA GLY A 65 17.42 -21.69 1.35
C GLY A 65 16.67 -21.51 2.68
N LYS A 66 17.28 -20.85 3.68
CA LYS A 66 16.63 -20.59 4.96
C LYS A 66 15.45 -19.62 4.80
N VAL A 67 14.29 -20.02 5.30
CA VAL A 67 13.06 -19.19 5.25
C VAL A 67 13.18 -17.97 6.16
N GLU A 68 13.87 -18.09 7.29
CA GLU A 68 14.12 -16.99 8.24
C GLU A 68 14.81 -15.81 7.56
N ALA A 69 15.77 -16.11 6.68
CA ALA A 69 16.49 -15.12 5.88
C ALA A 69 15.62 -14.38 4.84
N ALA A 70 14.49 -14.94 4.44
CA ALA A 70 13.52 -14.26 3.58
C ALA A 70 12.64 -13.29 4.36
N LEU A 71 12.52 -13.47 5.69
CA LEU A 71 11.79 -12.58 6.59
C LEU A 71 12.66 -11.40 7.07
N ASP A 72 14.00 -11.53 6.97
CA ASP A 72 14.93 -10.45 7.27
C ASP A 72 14.67 -9.22 6.38
N GLY A 73 14.28 -8.12 7.03
CA GLY A 73 13.97 -6.85 6.38
C GLY A 73 12.57 -6.78 5.75
N ALA A 74 11.65 -7.69 6.09
CA ALA A 74 10.29 -7.69 5.54
C ALA A 74 9.57 -6.34 5.73
N LYS A 75 9.74 -5.66 6.89
CA LYS A 75 9.22 -4.31 7.13
C LYS A 75 9.77 -3.30 6.11
N ALA A 76 11.09 -3.27 5.91
CA ALA A 76 11.72 -2.33 4.98
C ALA A 76 11.27 -2.57 3.53
N GLU A 77 11.05 -3.82 3.14
CA GLU A 77 10.49 -4.14 1.82
C GLU A 77 9.04 -3.73 1.68
N GLN A 78 8.23 -3.95 2.72
CA GLN A 78 6.84 -3.51 2.75
C GLN A 78 6.77 -1.98 2.61
N ILE A 79 7.68 -1.24 3.25
CA ILE A 79 7.77 0.21 3.11
C ILE A 79 8.19 0.59 1.68
N ASP A 80 9.24 -0.01 1.12
CA ASP A 80 9.67 0.25 -0.27
C ASP A 80 8.54 -0.05 -1.27
N PHE A 81 7.76 -1.11 -1.03
CA PHE A 81 6.56 -1.42 -1.80
C PHE A 81 5.55 -0.28 -1.75
N LEU A 82 5.15 0.10 -0.53
CA LEU A 82 4.11 1.08 -0.28
C LEU A 82 4.49 2.44 -0.85
N CYS A 83 5.74 2.86 -0.71
CA CYS A 83 6.25 4.08 -1.33
C CYS A 83 6.14 4.07 -2.85
N ARG A 84 6.35 2.92 -3.51
CA ARG A 84 6.29 2.81 -4.98
C ARG A 84 4.87 2.76 -5.53
N VAL A 85 3.95 2.17 -4.77
CA VAL A 85 2.55 2.04 -5.17
C VAL A 85 1.71 3.24 -4.73
N THR A 86 2.15 4.02 -3.74
CA THR A 86 1.46 5.24 -3.32
C THR A 86 1.75 6.37 -4.30
N ILE A 87 0.68 6.97 -4.81
CA ILE A 87 0.74 8.10 -5.75
C ILE A 87 0.75 9.41 -4.99
N ARG A 88 -0.14 9.54 -3.98
CA ARG A 88 -0.26 10.72 -3.13
C ARG A 88 -1.06 10.41 -1.86
N LEU A 89 -0.83 11.23 -0.84
CA LEU A 89 -1.66 11.35 0.35
C LEU A 89 -2.76 12.39 0.06
N ASN A 90 -4.01 12.10 0.43
CA ASN A 90 -5.14 13.02 0.27
C ASN A 90 -5.61 13.47 1.65
N ASN A 91 -5.84 14.78 1.82
CA ASN A 91 -6.45 15.39 3.02
C ASN A 91 -5.57 15.33 4.29
N PHE A 92 -4.30 14.91 4.19
CA PHE A 92 -3.31 15.01 5.26
C PHE A 92 -1.89 15.13 4.70
N GLU A 93 -0.99 15.63 5.53
CA GLU A 93 0.45 15.70 5.29
C GLU A 93 1.20 15.13 6.49
N TYR A 94 2.29 14.39 6.23
CA TYR A 94 3.16 13.91 7.29
C TYR A 94 4.32 14.90 7.51
N PRO A 95 4.64 15.27 8.76
CA PRO A 95 5.73 16.21 9.04
C PRO A 95 7.07 15.58 8.67
N VAL A 96 7.73 16.15 7.67
CA VAL A 96 9.09 15.78 7.25
C VAL A 96 9.95 17.03 7.10
N ASP A 97 11.26 16.86 7.24
CA ASP A 97 12.21 17.91 6.88
C ASP A 97 12.07 18.29 5.39
N ALA A 98 12.45 19.51 5.03
CA ALA A 98 12.25 20.05 3.69
C ALA A 98 12.80 19.12 2.58
N GLY A 99 11.92 18.60 1.73
CA GLY A 99 12.26 17.67 0.64
C GLY A 99 12.29 16.18 1.04
N GLY A 100 11.89 15.85 2.28
CA GLY A 100 11.73 14.49 2.74
C GLY A 100 10.56 13.75 2.05
N ASP A 101 10.68 12.43 1.97
CA ASP A 101 9.63 11.56 1.44
C ASP A 101 8.56 11.34 2.52
N GLN A 102 7.49 12.15 2.48
CA GLN A 102 6.35 12.07 3.41
C GLN A 102 5.73 10.68 3.45
N VAL A 103 5.64 10.01 2.29
CA VAL A 103 5.06 8.68 2.17
C VAL A 103 5.93 7.67 2.91
N ARG A 104 7.26 7.72 2.72
CA ARG A 104 8.18 6.86 3.46
C ARG A 104 8.13 7.12 4.95
N ALA A 105 8.16 8.39 5.37
CA ALA A 105 8.16 8.75 6.78
C ALA A 105 6.89 8.25 7.49
N LEU A 106 5.72 8.36 6.85
CA LEU A 106 4.45 7.80 7.34
C LEU A 106 4.54 6.29 7.61
N TYR A 107 5.10 5.52 6.67
CA TYR A 107 5.16 4.05 6.79
C TYR A 107 6.35 3.54 7.63
N GLU A 108 7.39 4.36 7.82
CA GLU A 108 8.52 4.06 8.71
C GLU A 108 8.17 4.21 10.19
N ASP A 109 7.24 5.12 10.52
CA ASP A 109 6.77 5.34 11.89
C ASP A 109 6.09 4.08 12.47
N ASP A 110 6.71 3.52 13.51
CA ASP A 110 6.20 2.34 14.20
C ASP A 110 4.92 2.62 14.99
N ALA A 111 4.68 3.86 15.43
CA ALA A 111 3.44 4.24 16.09
C ALA A 111 2.24 4.23 15.13
N LEU A 112 2.49 4.45 13.83
CA LEU A 112 1.49 4.39 12.76
C LEU A 112 1.54 3.06 12.00
N GLY A 113 2.11 2.01 12.59
CA GLY A 113 2.20 0.68 11.97
C GLY A 113 0.85 0.11 11.53
N TYR A 114 -0.24 0.45 12.23
CA TYR A 114 -1.60 0.05 11.85
C TYR A 114 -2.04 0.63 10.49
N ILE A 115 -1.64 1.88 10.17
CA ILE A 115 -1.89 2.51 8.87
C ILE A 115 -1.13 1.76 7.78
N ARG A 116 0.16 1.50 8.01
CA ARG A 116 1.00 0.75 7.07
C ARG A 116 0.40 -0.62 6.75
N ASP A 117 -0.02 -1.36 7.77
CA ASP A 117 -0.51 -2.73 7.61
C ASP A 117 -1.91 -2.75 6.97
N HIS A 118 -2.77 -1.79 7.33
CA HIS A 118 -4.07 -1.57 6.67
C HIS A 118 -3.90 -1.27 5.18
N VAL A 119 -3.11 -0.26 4.81
CA VAL A 119 -2.89 0.11 3.40
C VAL A 119 -2.23 -1.04 2.64
N TYR A 120 -1.27 -1.74 3.24
CA TYR A 120 -0.64 -2.89 2.61
C TYR A 120 -1.64 -4.00 2.29
N SER A 121 -2.56 -4.28 3.22
CA SER A 121 -3.63 -5.27 3.01
C SER A 121 -4.57 -4.85 1.88
N GLU A 122 -5.08 -3.62 1.93
CA GLU A 122 -6.03 -3.07 0.95
C GLU A 122 -5.41 -2.98 -0.45
N VAL A 123 -4.12 -2.63 -0.58
CA VAL A 123 -3.40 -2.63 -1.86
C VAL A 123 -3.32 -4.02 -2.50
N HIS A 124 -3.38 -5.10 -1.72
CA HIS A 124 -3.40 -6.47 -2.23
C HIS A 124 -4.82 -6.99 -2.48
N ASP A 125 -5.85 -6.28 -2.01
CA ASP A 125 -7.23 -6.68 -2.16
C ASP A 125 -7.85 -6.12 -3.44
N TRP A 126 -8.19 -7.01 -4.37
CA TRP A 126 -8.89 -6.66 -5.61
C TRP A 126 -10.28 -6.06 -5.34
N SER A 127 -10.91 -6.39 -4.21
CA SER A 127 -12.21 -5.85 -3.80
C SER A 127 -12.17 -4.32 -3.69
N ALA A 128 -11.08 -3.76 -3.14
CA ALA A 128 -10.88 -2.31 -3.00
C ALA A 128 -10.84 -1.57 -4.36
N PHE A 129 -10.51 -2.27 -5.45
CA PHE A 129 -10.32 -1.68 -6.78
C PHE A 129 -11.38 -2.10 -7.82
N THR A 130 -12.29 -2.99 -7.46
CA THR A 130 -13.40 -3.39 -8.34
C THR A 130 -14.62 -2.51 -8.07
N ARG A 131 -15.43 -2.28 -9.13
CA ARG A 131 -16.64 -1.42 -9.12
C ARG A 131 -17.71 -1.73 -8.06
N GLY A 132 -17.51 -2.72 -7.18
CA GLY A 132 -18.34 -2.97 -6.01
C GLY A 132 -18.00 -2.09 -4.80
N SER A 133 -16.84 -1.44 -4.77
CA SER A 133 -16.42 -0.59 -3.63
C SER A 133 -16.90 0.87 -3.73
N VAL A 134 -17.74 1.20 -4.72
CA VAL A 134 -18.63 2.36 -4.58
C VAL A 134 -19.67 1.96 -3.54
N LYS A 135 -19.38 2.23 -2.27
CA LYS A 135 -20.41 2.28 -1.23
C LYS A 135 -21.44 3.30 -1.73
N ASN A 136 -22.60 2.80 -2.19
CA ASN A 136 -23.80 3.63 -2.29
C ASN A 136 -24.24 4.02 -0.88
#